data_AF-A0A5S3XJS1-F1
#
_entry.id   AF-A0A5S3XJS1-F1
#
_cell.length_a   1.000
_cell.length_b   1.000
_cell.length_c   1.000
_cell.angle_alpha   90.00
_cell.angle_beta   90.00
_cell.angle_gamma   90.00
#
_symmetry.space_group_name_H-M   'P 1'
#
loop_
_entity.id
_entity.type
_entity.pdbx_description
1 polymer ?
#
loop_
_entity_poly.entity_id
_entity_poly.type
_entity_poly.pdbx_seq_one_letter_code
_entity_poly.pdbx_strand_id
1 'polypeptide(L)'
;MAKEKFERVKPHVNVGTIGHVDHGKTTLTAAITNVLAKVYGGEAKDFAAIDNAPEERERGITISTSHVEYDTPTRHYAHVDCPGHADYVKNMITGAAQMDGAIL
;
A
#
# COMPACT_ATOMS: atom_id res chain seq x y z
N MET A 1 14.98 -13.98 -13.88
CA MET A 1 15.88 -13.87 -12.71
C MET A 1 15.10 -14.33 -11.50
N ALA A 2 15.61 -15.28 -10.71
CA ALA A 2 14.93 -15.70 -9.49
C ALA A 2 14.88 -14.48 -8.55
N LYS A 3 13.69 -14.13 -8.03
CA LYS A 3 13.59 -13.14 -6.95
C LYS A 3 14.50 -13.59 -5.81
N GLU A 4 15.29 -12.67 -5.26
CA GLU A 4 16.11 -12.97 -4.09
C GLU A 4 15.23 -13.55 -2.98
N LYS A 5 15.77 -14.52 -2.25
CA LYS A 5 15.04 -15.18 -1.17
C LYS A 5 14.85 -14.17 -0.04
N PHE A 6 13.60 -13.80 0.22
CA PHE A 6 13.28 -12.87 1.29
C PHE A 6 13.68 -13.44 2.65
N GLU A 7 14.53 -12.72 3.38
CA GLU A 7 14.95 -13.08 4.74
C GLU A 7 14.06 -12.38 5.78
N ARG A 8 13.27 -13.17 6.51
CA ARG A 8 12.41 -12.69 7.60
C ARG A 8 13.20 -12.44 8.88
N VAL A 9 14.05 -11.41 8.88
CA VAL A 9 14.86 -11.02 10.05
C VAL A 9 14.15 -10.06 11.01
N LYS A 10 13.13 -9.33 10.54
CA LYS A 10 12.40 -8.33 11.34
C LYS A 10 10.98 -8.81 11.68
N PRO A 11 10.40 -8.38 12.82
CA PRO A 11 8.97 -8.55 13.08
C PRO A 11 8.14 -7.95 11.94
N HIS A 12 7.14 -8.71 11.49
CA HIS A 12 6.25 -8.35 10.39
C HIS A 12 4.94 -7.79 10.93
N VAL A 13 4.43 -6.71 10.34
CA VAL A 13 3.10 -6.17 10.62
C VAL A 13 2.39 -5.85 9.31
N ASN A 14 1.16 -6.31 9.15
CA ASN A 14 0.29 -5.90 8.05
C ASN A 14 -0.39 -4.59 8.42
N VAL A 15 -0.20 -3.56 7.60
CA VAL A 15 -0.84 -2.26 7.78
C VAL A 15 -1.62 -1.88 6.52
N GLY A 16 -2.41 -0.81 6.56
CA GLY A 16 -3.02 -0.30 5.35
C GLY A 16 -3.73 1.02 5.50
N THR A 17 -3.98 1.68 4.37
CA THR A 17 -4.75 2.93 4.28
C THR A 17 -6.20 2.63 3.97
N ILE A 18 -7.10 3.19 4.78
CA ILE A 18 -8.54 3.17 4.58
C ILE A 18 -9.09 4.60 4.67
N GLY A 19 -10.32 4.83 4.23
CA GLY A 19 -10.92 6.16 4.25
C GLY A 19 -11.75 6.46 3.00
N HIS A 20 -12.39 7.62 2.97
CA HIS A 20 -13.29 8.00 1.88
C HIS A 20 -12.55 8.27 0.56
N VAL A 21 -13.28 8.38 -0.55
CA VAL A 21 -12.72 8.77 -1.85
C VAL A 21 -12.04 10.14 -1.76
N ASP A 22 -10.96 10.32 -2.51
CA ASP A 22 -10.15 11.56 -2.59
C ASP A 22 -9.49 12.06 -1.29
N HIS A 23 -9.48 11.26 -0.23
CA HIS A 23 -8.72 11.58 1.00
C HIS A 23 -7.19 11.40 0.86
N GLY A 24 -6.69 11.05 -0.32
CA GLY A 24 -5.25 10.94 -0.58
C GLY A 24 -4.58 9.66 -0.09
N LYS A 25 -5.33 8.56 0.13
CA LYS A 25 -4.82 7.24 0.54
C LYS A 25 -3.62 6.78 -0.28
N THR A 26 -3.80 6.67 -1.60
CA THR A 26 -2.77 6.20 -2.53
C THR A 26 -1.58 7.16 -2.62
N THR A 27 -1.84 8.48 -2.57
CA THR A 27 -0.78 9.50 -2.52
C THR A 27 0.04 9.38 -1.24
N LEU A 28 -0.60 9.13 -0.10
CA LEU A 28 0.07 8.91 1.17
C LEU A 28 0.90 7.62 1.14
N THR A 29 0.36 6.52 0.60
CA THR A 29 1.09 5.26 0.43
C THR A 29 2.36 5.44 -0.41
N ALA A 30 2.26 6.16 -1.53
CA ALA A 30 3.42 6.52 -2.35
C ALA A 30 4.43 7.39 -1.59
N ALA A 31 3.96 8.35 -0.79
CA ALA A 31 4.84 9.19 0.02
C ALA A 31 5.57 8.40 1.11
N ILE A 32 4.89 7.47 1.79
CA ILE A 32 5.48 6.60 2.83
C ILE A 32 6.62 5.79 2.25
N THR A 33 6.40 5.09 1.14
CA THR A 33 7.44 4.28 0.49
C THR A 33 8.62 5.14 0.05
N ASN A 34 8.36 6.31 -0.54
CA ASN A 34 9.40 7.25 -0.97
C ASN A 34 10.25 7.78 0.21
N VAL A 35 9.62 8.16 1.32
CA VAL A 35 10.32 8.66 2.50
C VAL A 35 11.17 7.54 3.12
N LEU A 36 10.60 6.35 3.31
CA LEU A 36 11.33 5.25 3.92
C LEU A 36 12.46 4.73 3.01
N ALA A 37 12.25 4.68 1.69
CA ALA A 37 13.31 4.36 0.73
C ALA A 37 14.49 5.34 0.83
N LYS A 38 14.21 6.64 1.01
CA LYS A 38 15.26 7.66 1.18
C LYS A 38 16.00 7.55 2.51
N VAL A 39 15.30 7.20 3.60
CA VAL A 39 15.87 7.21 4.95
C VAL A 39 16.57 5.89 5.28
N TYR A 40 16.00 4.76 4.89
CA TYR A 40 16.45 3.43 5.28
C TYR A 40 16.85 2.53 4.09
N GLY A 41 16.72 3.01 2.86
CA GLY A 41 16.86 2.19 1.65
C GLY A 41 15.57 1.42 1.33
N GLY A 42 15.60 0.64 0.25
CA GLY A 42 14.43 -0.10 -0.26
C GLY A 42 13.90 0.47 -1.57
N GLU A 43 12.72 0.00 -1.98
CA GLU A 43 12.11 0.37 -3.25
C GLU A 43 11.07 1.48 -3.05
N ALA A 44 11.27 2.62 -3.69
CA ALA A 44 10.24 3.66 -3.77
C ALA A 44 9.11 3.22 -4.70
N LYS A 45 7.85 3.47 -4.32
CA LYS A 45 6.68 3.24 -5.18
C LYS A 45 6.02 4.58 -5.48
N ASP A 46 5.96 4.92 -6.76
CA ASP A 46 5.21 6.08 -7.23
C ASP A 46 3.72 5.78 -7.30
N PHE A 47 2.90 6.83 -7.30
CA PHE A 47 1.44 6.73 -7.38
C PHE A 47 0.98 5.82 -8.53
N ALA A 48 1.54 6.00 -9.73
CA ALA A 48 1.20 5.21 -10.91
C ALA A 48 1.64 3.73 -10.83
N ALA A 49 2.53 3.38 -9.90
CA ALA A 49 2.89 2.00 -9.61
C ALA A 49 1.89 1.31 -8.67
N ILE A 50 1.18 2.10 -7.85
CA ILE A 50 0.15 1.64 -6.90
C ILE A 50 -1.19 1.51 -7.65
N ASP A 51 -1.65 2.58 -8.30
CA ASP A 51 -2.80 2.61 -9.21
C ASP A 51 -2.32 2.29 -10.64
N ASN A 52 -2.07 1.00 -10.88
CA ASN A 52 -1.47 0.53 -12.12
C ASN A 52 -2.49 -0.01 -13.14
N ALA A 53 -3.74 -0.29 -12.72
CA ALA A 53 -4.74 -0.80 -13.64
C ALA A 53 -5.17 0.31 -14.63
N PRO A 54 -5.36 0.00 -15.93
CA PRO A 54 -5.80 0.98 -16.92
C PRO A 54 -7.09 1.70 -16.51
N GLU A 55 -8.04 0.97 -15.90
CA GLU A 55 -9.31 1.52 -15.44
C GLU A 55 -9.15 2.47 -14.25
N GLU A 56 -8.22 2.20 -13.33
CA GLU A 56 -7.92 3.07 -12.18
C GLU A 56 -7.32 4.40 -12.66
N ARG A 57 -6.41 4.35 -13.63
CA ARG A 57 -5.79 5.54 -14.23
C ARG A 57 -6.77 6.39 -15.01
N GLU A 58 -7.70 5.76 -15.73
CA GLU A 58 -8.72 6.47 -16.49
C GLU A 58 -9.77 7.12 -15.59
N ARG A 59 -10.15 6.46 -14.49
CA ARG A 59 -11.17 6.96 -13.55
C ARG A 59 -10.60 7.84 -12.43
N GLY A 60 -9.29 7.82 -12.20
CA GLY A 60 -8.63 8.56 -11.13
C GLY A 60 -8.99 8.08 -9.72
N ILE A 61 -9.45 6.84 -9.59
CA ILE A 61 -9.83 6.24 -8.30
C ILE A 61 -9.22 4.85 -8.18
N THR A 62 -8.81 4.51 -6.95
CA THR A 62 -8.41 3.14 -6.59
C THR A 62 -9.61 2.21 -6.67
N ILE A 63 -9.47 1.09 -7.39
CA ILE A 63 -10.52 0.08 -7.59
C ILE A 63 -10.12 -1.19 -6.85
N SER A 64 -8.88 -1.63 -7.07
CA SER A 64 -8.29 -2.83 -6.51
C SER A 64 -7.44 -2.50 -5.29
N THR A 65 -7.29 -3.47 -4.38
CA THR A 65 -6.35 -3.32 -3.27
C THR A 65 -4.92 -3.49 -3.78
N SER A 66 -4.05 -2.54 -3.47
CA SER A 66 -2.65 -2.59 -3.87
C SER A 66 -1.76 -2.95 -2.69
N HIS A 67 -0.78 -3.83 -2.91
CA HIS A 67 0.17 -4.25 -1.87
C HIS A 67 1.53 -3.62 -2.14
N VAL A 68 2.03 -2.87 -1.16
CA VAL A 68 3.39 -2.32 -1.16
C VAL A 68 4.14 -2.75 0.09
N GLU A 69 5.45 -2.93 -0.03
CA GLU A 69 6.30 -3.32 1.08
C GLU A 69 7.29 -2.21 1.39
N TYR A 70 7.57 -2.00 2.68
CA TYR A 70 8.62 -1.11 3.15
C TYR A 70 9.10 -1.52 4.54
N ASP A 71 10.28 -1.05 4.89
CA ASP A 71 10.95 -1.41 6.12
C ASP A 71 11.34 -0.18 6.94
N THR A 72 11.40 -0.40 8.24
CA THR A 72 12.09 0.48 9.19
C THR A 72 13.25 -0.29 9.82
N PRO A 73 14.12 0.35 10.63
CA PRO A 73 15.16 -0.37 11.36
C PRO A 73 14.61 -1.45 12.30
N THR A 74 13.36 -1.33 12.74
CA THR A 74 12.78 -2.20 13.78
C THR A 74 11.80 -3.24 13.25
N ARG A 75 11.12 -2.99 12.13
CA ARG A 75 10.03 -3.85 11.59
C ARG A 75 9.94 -3.81 10.08
N HIS A 76 9.40 -4.89 9.53
CA HIS A 76 8.94 -5.01 8.14
C HIS A 76 7.44 -4.78 8.07
N TYR A 77 7.00 -4.03 7.07
CA TYR A 77 5.58 -3.73 6.84
C TYR A 77 5.14 -4.18 5.45
N ALA A 78 4.05 -4.95 5.42
CA ALA A 78 3.24 -5.11 4.22
C ALA A 78 2.07 -4.15 4.33
N HIS A 79 1.94 -3.22 3.38
CA HIS A 79 0.93 -2.18 3.38
C HIS A 79 -0.10 -2.46 2.29
N VAL A 80 -1.37 -2.48 2.68
CA VAL A 80 -2.52 -2.64 1.78
C VAL A 80 -3.19 -1.29 1.56
N ASP A 81 -3.11 -0.76 0.34
CA ASP A 81 -3.84 0.45 -0.07
C ASP A 81 -5.25 0.05 -0.51
N CYS A 82 -6.28 0.56 0.18
CA CYS A 82 -7.67 0.18 -0.08
C CYS A 82 -8.47 1.27 -0.81
N PRO A 83 -9.46 0.88 -1.63
CA PRO A 83 -10.35 1.82 -2.28
C PRO A 83 -11.30 2.51 -1.28
N GLY A 84 -11.66 3.77 -1.56
CA GLY A 84 -12.56 4.57 -0.72
C GLY A 84 -13.92 4.86 -1.34
N HIS A 85 -14.14 4.48 -2.59
CA HIS A 85 -15.39 4.69 -3.31
C HIS A 85 -16.44 3.65 -2.90
N ALA A 86 -17.71 4.07 -2.77
CA ALA A 86 -18.79 3.21 -2.29
C ALA A 86 -18.98 1.93 -3.12
N ASP A 87 -18.87 2.04 -4.45
CA ASP A 87 -19.01 0.90 -5.37
C ASP A 87 -17.92 -0.18 -5.19
N TYR A 88 -16.77 0.18 -4.61
CA TYR A 88 -15.61 -0.70 -4.43
C TYR A 88 -15.36 -1.07 -2.96
N VAL A 89 -16.33 -0.82 -2.07
CA VAL A 89 -16.22 -1.15 -0.65
C VAL A 89 -15.93 -2.63 -0.40
N LYS A 90 -16.40 -3.54 -1.26
CA LYS A 90 -16.15 -4.99 -1.16
C LYS A 90 -14.64 -5.31 -1.20
N ASN A 91 -13.90 -4.58 -2.02
CA ASN A 91 -12.46 -4.76 -2.15
C ASN A 91 -11.76 -4.23 -0.89
N MET A 92 -12.20 -3.07 -0.37
CA MET A 92 -11.71 -2.55 0.91
C MET A 92 -11.95 -3.54 2.06
N ILE A 93 -13.12 -4.17 2.15
CA ILE A 93 -13.42 -5.18 3.20
C ILE A 93 -12.43 -6.35 3.13
N THR A 94 -12.09 -6.80 1.93
CA THR A 94 -11.13 -7.90 1.71
C THR A 94 -9.71 -7.49 2.09
N GLY A 95 -9.32 -6.23 1.80
CA GLY A 95 -8.03 -5.68 2.22
C GLY A 95 -7.93 -5.48 3.73
N ALA A 96 -8.98 -4.92 4.35
CA ALA A 96 -9.03 -4.66 5.80
C ALA A 96 -8.93 -5.95 6.64
N ALA A 97 -9.43 -7.08 6.14
CA ALA A 97 -9.31 -8.38 6.80
C ALA A 97 -7.85 -8.86 6.95
N GLN A 98 -6.90 -8.28 6.20
CA GLN A 98 -5.49 -8.63 6.24
C GLN A 98 -4.68 -7.72 7.17
N MET A 99 -5.27 -6.62 7.67
CA MET A 99 -4.54 -5.58 8.40
C MET A 99 -4.51 -5.87 9.91
N ASP A 100 -3.32 -5.81 10.49
CA ASP A 100 -3.11 -5.80 11.95
C ASP A 100 -3.37 -4.38 12.54
N GLY A 101 -3.26 -3.34 11.70
CA GLY A 101 -3.57 -1.96 12.04
C GLY A 101 -3.80 -1.10 10.81
N ALA A 102 -4.61 -0.05 10.92
CA ALA A 102 -5.00 0.79 9.79
C ALA A 102 -4.68 2.28 10.01
N ILE A 103 -4.41 2.97 8.90
CA ILE A 103 -4.28 4.42 8.78
C ILE A 103 -5.58 4.93 8.16
N LEU A 104 -6.27 5.85 8.84
CA LEU A 104 -7.57 6.40 8.43
C LEU A 104 -7.45 7.88 8.03
#